data_AF-A0A7L4HB59-F1
#
_entry.id   AF-A0A7L4HB59-F1
#
_cell.length_a   1.000
_cell.length_b   1.000
_cell.length_c   1.000
_cell.angle_alpha   90.00
_cell.angle_beta   90.00
_cell.angle_gamma   90.00
#
_symmetry.space_group_name_H-M   'P 1'
#
loop_
_entity.id
_entity.type
_entity.pdbx_description
1 polymer ?
#
loop_
_entity_poly.entity_id
_entity_poly.type
_entity_poly.pdbx_seq_one_letter_code
_entity_poly.pdbx_strand_id
1 'polypeptide(L)'
;SADLKLLEEATISVCKSLVEKNPRTGNLGSLIKVFLSRTKELKISAECQNHLFIWQAHNALFIICCLLKVFISQMSEEELQLHLTYEEKT
;
A
#
# COMPACT_ATOMS: atom_id res chain seq x y z
N SER A 1 19.28 10.21 6.16
CA SER A 1 19.62 11.43 5.41
C SER A 1 18.63 12.54 5.78
N ALA A 2 18.98 13.81 5.61
CA ALA A 2 18.04 14.93 5.80
C ALA A 2 16.81 14.79 4.87
N ASP A 3 17.00 14.28 3.66
CA ASP A 3 15.91 14.06 2.68
C ASP A 3 14.86 13.05 3.16
N LEU A 4 15.29 12.05 3.93
CA LEU A 4 14.37 11.06 4.49
C LEU A 4 13.43 11.70 5.51
N LYS A 5 13.96 12.61 6.35
CA LYS A 5 13.15 13.33 7.35
C LYS A 5 12.15 14.26 6.68
N LEU A 6 12.58 14.99 5.65
CA LEU A 6 11.68 15.86 4.87
C LEU A 6 10.56 15.06 4.20
N LEU A 7 10.88 13.87 3.66
CA LEU A 7 9.90 12.98 3.07
C LEU A 7 8.92 12.45 4.13
N GLU A 8 9.41 12.01 5.29
CA GLU A 8 8.56 11.58 6.41
C GLU A 8 7.60 12.71 6.79
N GLU A 9 8.12 13.91 7.07
CA GLU A 9 7.32 15.09 7.42
C GLU A 9 6.24 15.41 6.38
N ALA A 10 6.59 15.38 5.09
CA ALA A 10 5.65 15.63 3.99
C ALA A 10 4.55 14.54 3.89
N THR A 11 4.84 13.30 4.30
CA THR A 11 3.89 12.17 4.20
C THR A 11 2.96 12.03 5.40
N ILE A 12 3.30 12.61 6.57
CA ILE A 12 2.52 12.49 7.82
C ILE A 12 1.03 12.79 7.61
N SER A 13 0.70 13.91 6.95
CA SER A 13 -0.71 14.31 6.77
C SER A 13 -1.49 13.30 5.92
N VAL A 14 -0.86 12.76 4.88
CA VAL A 14 -1.49 11.78 3.99
C VAL A 14 -1.67 10.46 4.72
N CYS A 15 -0.65 10.00 5.45
CA CYS A 15 -0.69 8.77 6.23
C CYS A 15 -1.78 8.80 7.31
N LYS A 16 -1.89 9.92 8.07
CA LYS A 16 -2.97 10.10 9.05
C LYS A 16 -4.35 10.04 8.41
N SER A 17 -4.55 10.82 7.34
CA SER A 17 -5.83 10.80 6.63
C SER A 17 -6.17 9.43 6.04
N LEU A 18 -5.17 8.65 5.64
CA LEU A 18 -5.40 7.28 5.15
C LEU A 18 -5.85 6.38 6.30
N VAL A 19 -5.14 6.34 7.43
CA VAL A 19 -5.50 5.52 8.59
C VAL A 19 -6.94 5.81 9.03
N GLU A 20 -7.30 7.08 9.19
CA GLU A 20 -8.64 7.50 9.63
C GLU A 20 -9.76 7.11 8.65
N LYS A 21 -9.51 7.22 7.33
CA LYS A 21 -10.54 7.05 6.30
C LYS A 21 -10.56 5.64 5.69
N ASN A 22 -9.52 4.83 5.90
CA ASN A 22 -9.40 3.51 5.31
C ASN A 22 -10.54 2.53 5.73
N PRO A 23 -11.06 2.51 6.97
CA PRO A 23 -12.18 1.63 7.33
C PRO A 23 -13.42 1.84 6.48
N ARG A 24 -13.63 3.06 5.99
CA ARG A 24 -14.79 3.42 5.15
C ARG A 24 -14.50 3.27 3.67
N THR A 25 -13.27 3.55 3.23
CA THR A 25 -12.91 3.60 1.80
C THR A 25 -12.35 2.30 1.28
N GLY A 26 -11.71 1.47 2.13
CA GLY A 26 -11.05 0.24 1.72
C GLY A 26 -9.88 0.46 0.75
N ASN A 27 -9.28 1.65 0.73
CA ASN A 27 -8.21 2.01 -0.21
C ASN A 27 -6.97 1.13 -0.06
N LEU A 28 -6.55 0.80 1.16
CA LEU A 28 -5.42 -0.08 1.41
C LEU A 28 -5.68 -1.49 0.88
N GLY A 29 -6.83 -2.07 1.25
CA GLY A 29 -7.23 -3.40 0.77
C GLY A 29 -7.36 -3.45 -0.76
N SER A 30 -7.93 -2.41 -1.38
CA SER A 30 -8.04 -2.29 -2.83
C SER A 30 -6.68 -2.20 -3.51
N LEU A 31 -5.75 -1.39 -2.97
CA LEU A 31 -4.39 -1.29 -3.49
C LEU A 31 -3.66 -2.64 -3.45
N ILE A 32 -3.76 -3.36 -2.34
CA ILE A 32 -3.17 -4.70 -2.18
C ILE A 32 -3.78 -5.69 -3.17
N LYS A 33 -5.11 -5.71 -3.33
CA LYS A 33 -5.81 -6.57 -4.30
C LYS A 33 -5.36 -6.29 -5.74
N VAL A 34 -5.26 -5.01 -6.12
CA VAL A 34 -4.78 -4.61 -7.45
C VAL A 34 -3.33 -5.07 -7.64
N PHE A 35 -2.46 -4.80 -6.67
CA PHE A 35 -1.07 -5.25 -6.74
C PHE A 35 -0.96 -6.77 -6.93
N LEU A 36 -1.64 -7.57 -6.11
CA LEU A 36 -1.65 -9.03 -6.21
C LEU A 36 -2.25 -9.55 -7.52
N SER A 37 -3.21 -8.83 -8.11
CA SER A 37 -3.73 -9.17 -9.43
C SER A 37 -2.66 -8.97 -10.51
N ARG A 38 -1.94 -7.84 -10.45
CA ARG A 38 -0.92 -7.46 -11.43
C ARG A 38 0.38 -8.25 -11.29
N THR A 39 0.73 -8.74 -10.09
CA THR A 39 1.95 -9.55 -9.91
C THR A 39 1.95 -10.84 -10.75
N LYS A 40 0.77 -11.34 -11.16
CA LYS A 40 0.65 -12.47 -12.09
C LYS A 40 1.27 -12.20 -13.46
N GLU A 41 1.30 -10.94 -13.89
CA GLU A 41 1.90 -10.51 -15.16
C GLU A 41 3.41 -10.21 -15.05
N LEU A 42 3.98 -10.26 -13.84
CA LEU A 42 5.36 -9.83 -13.59
C LEU A 42 6.39 -10.72 -14.29
N LYS A 43 6.14 -12.04 -14.31
CA LYS A 43 7.03 -13.00 -14.99
C LYS A 43 7.13 -12.70 -16.49
N ILE A 44 5.98 -12.62 -17.16
CA ILE A 44 5.91 -12.31 -18.60
C ILE A 44 6.50 -10.93 -18.87
N SER A 45 6.20 -9.94 -18.02
CA SER A 45 6.77 -8.58 -18.14
C SER A 45 8.30 -8.58 -18.04
N ALA A 46 8.90 -9.42 -17.19
CA ALA A 46 10.35 -9.56 -17.09
C ALA A 46 10.96 -10.22 -18.33
N GLU A 47 10.33 -11.28 -18.84
CA GLU A 47 10.75 -11.98 -20.07
C GLU A 47 10.70 -11.06 -21.29
N CYS A 48 9.68 -10.20 -21.38
CA CYS A 48 9.53 -9.21 -22.45
C CYS A 48 10.33 -7.91 -22.21
N GLN A 49 11.15 -7.82 -21.15
CA GLN A 49 11.89 -6.61 -20.78
C GLN A 49 11.01 -5.35 -20.65
N ASN A 50 9.78 -5.51 -20.18
CA ASN A 50 8.88 -4.41 -19.89
C ASN A 50 9.28 -3.70 -18.58
N HIS A 51 10.35 -2.90 -18.66
CA HIS A 51 10.93 -2.20 -17.53
C HIS A 51 9.95 -1.24 -16.84
N LEU A 52 9.02 -0.64 -17.60
CA LEU A 52 8.02 0.26 -17.03
C LEU A 52 7.09 -0.50 -16.08
N PHE A 53 6.60 -1.68 -16.49
CA PHE A 53 5.76 -2.51 -15.63
C PHE A 53 6.50 -2.94 -14.36
N ILE A 54 7.74 -3.40 -14.50
CA ILE A 54 8.56 -3.83 -13.36
C ILE A 54 8.76 -2.68 -12.37
N TRP A 55 9.06 -1.48 -12.87
CA TRP A 55 9.24 -0.29 -12.06
C TRP A 55 7.94 0.12 -11.34
N GLN A 56 6.80 0.07 -12.03
CA GLN A 56 5.50 0.33 -11.42
C GLN A 56 5.15 -0.69 -10.32
N ALA A 57 5.38 -1.99 -10.57
CA ALA A 57 5.15 -3.04 -9.59
C ALA A 57 6.05 -2.87 -8.36
N HIS A 58 7.33 -2.55 -8.57
CA HIS A 58 8.26 -2.24 -7.49
C HIS A 58 7.79 -1.05 -6.64
N ASN A 59 7.40 0.05 -7.27
CA ASN A 59 6.94 1.24 -6.56
C ASN A 59 5.63 0.99 -5.79
N ALA A 60 4.70 0.25 -6.38
CA ALA A 60 3.46 -0.14 -5.71
C ALA A 60 3.74 -0.99 -4.46
N LEU A 61 4.64 -1.97 -4.56
CA LEU A 61 5.06 -2.79 -3.42
C LEU A 61 5.72 -1.92 -2.34
N PHE A 62 6.62 -1.02 -2.71
CA PHE A 62 7.26 -0.10 -1.78
C PHE A 62 6.24 0.75 -1.01
N ILE A 63 5.28 1.34 -1.72
CA ILE A 63 4.20 2.12 -1.11
C ILE A 63 3.38 1.24 -0.15
N ILE A 64 2.97 0.03 -0.57
CA ILE A 64 2.24 -0.90 0.30
C ILE A 64 3.04 -1.19 1.58
N CYS A 65 4.33 -1.50 1.46
CA CYS A 65 5.19 -1.76 2.62
C CYS A 65 5.30 -0.55 3.56
N CYS A 66 5.43 0.67 3.02
CA CYS A 66 5.45 1.89 3.81
C CYS A 66 4.12 2.09 4.56
N LEU A 67 2.99 1.92 3.88
CA LEU A 67 1.68 2.06 4.50
C LEU A 67 1.47 1.00 5.59
N LEU A 68 1.82 -0.27 5.35
CA LEU A 68 1.69 -1.31 6.38
C LEU A 68 2.49 -0.99 7.65
N LYS A 69 3.71 -0.46 7.51
CA LYS A 69 4.50 0.01 8.67
C LYS A 69 3.79 1.10 9.46
N VAL A 70 3.17 2.06 8.78
CA VAL A 70 2.38 3.13 9.41
C VAL A 70 1.21 2.55 10.20
N PHE A 71 0.46 1.61 9.61
CA PHE A 71 -0.69 1.02 10.29
C PHE A 71 -0.23 0.20 11.51
N ILE A 72 0.75 -0.70 11.35
CA ILE A 72 1.29 -1.53 12.45
C ILE A 72 1.83 -0.66 13.60
N SER A 73 2.35 0.54 13.31
CA SER A 73 2.83 1.46 14.35
C SER A 73 1.72 2.18 15.12
N GLN A 74 0.47 2.16 14.65
CA GLN A 74 -0.63 2.97 15.19
C GLN A 74 -1.80 2.14 15.74
N MET A 75 -1.87 0.84 15.48
CA MET A 75 -3.00 -0.01 15.86
C MET A 75 -2.56 -1.45 16.15
N SER A 76 -3.43 -2.23 16.80
CA SER A 76 -3.18 -3.66 17.04
C SER A 76 -3.31 -4.51 15.77
N GLU A 77 -2.90 -5.78 15.84
CA GLU A 77 -3.06 -6.72 14.73
C GLU A 77 -4.54 -6.95 14.38
N GLU A 78 -5.39 -7.05 15.39
CA GLU A 78 -6.84 -7.24 15.21
C GLU A 78 -7.49 -6.04 14.52
N GLU A 79 -7.09 -4.82 14.90
CA GLU A 79 -7.56 -3.60 14.25
C GLU A 79 -7.07 -3.53 12.80
N LEU A 80 -5.79 -3.84 12.57
CA LEU A 80 -5.21 -3.90 11.23
C LEU A 80 -5.94 -4.88 10.32
N GLN A 81 -6.36 -6.03 10.84
CA GLN A 81 -7.10 -7.02 10.05
C GLN A 81 -8.38 -6.39 9.45
N LEU A 82 -9.11 -5.58 10.21
CA LEU A 82 -10.32 -4.88 9.75
C LEU A 82 -10.05 -3.91 8.58
N HIS A 83 -8.84 -3.33 8.52
CA HIS A 83 -8.43 -2.45 7.43
C HIS A 83 -8.05 -3.18 6.14
N LEU A 84 -7.81 -4.50 6.22
CA LEU A 84 -7.44 -5.37 5.10
C LEU A 84 -8.65 -6.17 4.58
N THR A 85 -9.59 -6.53 5.46
CA THR A 85 -10.85 -7.19 5.12
C THR A 85 -11.91 -6.14 4.78
N TYR A 86 -12.11 -5.89 3.50
CA TYR A 86 -13.33 -5.21 3.05
C TYR A 86 -14.49 -6.20 3.16
N GLU A 87 -15.33 -6.06 4.18
CA GLU A 87 -16.68 -6.66 4.17
C GLU A 87 -17.62 -5.72 3.41
N GLU A 88 -18.24 -6.22 2.34
CA GLU A 88 -19.45 -5.59 1.83
C GLU A 88 -20.45 -5.57 2.99
N LYS A 89 -20.81 -4.40 3.50
CA LYS A 89 -21.96 -4.27 4.39
C LYS A 89 -23.20 -4.61 3.58
N THR A 90 -23.58 -5.89 3.56
CA THR A 90 -24.91 -6.38 3.18
C THR A 90 -25.95 -5.93 4.18
#